data_AF-A0ABC8U4Z3-F1
#
_entry.id   AF-A0ABC8U4Z3-F1
#
_cell.length_a   1.000
_cell.length_b   1.000
_cell.length_c   1.000
_cell.angle_alpha   90.00
_cell.angle_beta   90.00
_cell.angle_gamma   90.00
#
_symmetry.space_group_name_H-M   'P 1'
#
loop_
_entity.id
_entity.type
_entity.pdbx_description
1 polymer ?
#
loop_
_entity_poly.entity_id
_entity_poly.type
_entity_poly.pdbx_seq_one_letter_code
_entity_poly.pdbx_strand_id
1 'polypeptide(L)'
;MRRFVEQEFLRSSHARRRYWARSYAGWRRFTAARPSAAHIALASLEKASRINFMITQNVDRLHHRAGSNPLELHGTVYIVVCLDCGFSFCRNLFQEEVKAFNPKVSLLM
;
A
#
# COMPACT_ATOMS: atom_id res chain seq x y z
N MET A 1 7.36 13.28 13.04
CA MET A 1 7.17 11.96 12.38
C MET A 1 8.53 11.25 12.36
N ARG A 2 8.65 10.04 12.93
CA ARG A 2 9.94 9.29 12.95
C ARG A 2 10.14 8.58 11.61
N ARG A 3 11.34 8.70 11.03
CA ARG A 3 11.71 8.06 9.75
C ARG A 3 11.53 6.54 9.84
N PHE A 4 10.95 5.94 8.80
CA PHE A 4 10.96 4.48 8.64
C PHE A 4 12.32 4.05 8.10
N VAL A 5 12.92 3.05 8.73
CA VAL A 5 14.19 2.45 8.30
C VAL A 5 13.98 0.95 8.29
N GLU A 6 14.22 0.31 7.15
CA GLU A 6 14.01 -1.12 6.95
C GLU A 6 14.72 -1.96 8.02
N GLN A 7 15.98 -1.66 8.31
CA GLN A 7 16.77 -2.36 9.34
C GLN A 7 16.12 -2.28 10.74
N GLU A 8 15.45 -1.17 11.08
CA GLU A 8 14.70 -1.06 12.35
C GLU A 8 13.48 -1.97 12.34
N PHE A 9 12.77 -2.07 11.22
CA PHE A 9 11.61 -2.95 11.05
C PHE A 9 12.01 -4.44 11.14
N LEU A 10 13.09 -4.83 10.48
CA LEU A 10 13.58 -6.21 10.48
C LEU A 10 14.03 -6.65 11.88
N ARG A 11 14.72 -5.77 12.62
CA ARG A 11 15.39 -6.15 13.88
C ARG A 11 14.55 -5.98 15.15
N SER A 12 13.42 -5.26 15.11
CA SER A 12 12.65 -4.93 16.32
C SER A 12 11.17 -5.27 16.23
N SER A 13 10.72 -6.18 17.09
CA SER A 13 9.29 -6.49 17.26
C SER A 13 8.47 -5.28 17.72
N HIS A 14 9.06 -4.39 18.54
CA HIS A 14 8.42 -3.13 18.93
C HIS A 14 8.27 -2.18 17.75
N ALA A 15 9.27 -2.07 16.88
CA ALA A 15 9.17 -1.27 15.66
C ALA A 15 8.09 -1.83 14.71
N ARG A 16 8.03 -3.15 14.51
CA ARG A 16 6.96 -3.80 13.71
C ARG A 16 5.57 -3.52 14.26
N ARG A 17 5.37 -3.67 15.57
CA ARG A 17 4.08 -3.35 16.23
C ARG A 17 3.67 -1.89 16.00
N ARG A 18 4.60 -0.94 16.19
CA ARG A 18 4.32 0.48 15.93
C ARG A 18 4.01 0.77 14.45
N TYR A 19 4.75 0.16 13.52
CA TYR A 19 4.49 0.30 12.09
C TYR A 19 3.08 -0.20 11.74
N TRP A 20 2.75 -1.42 12.15
CA TRP A 20 1.46 -2.04 11.83
C TRP A 20 0.28 -1.35 12.50
N ALA A 21 0.43 -0.85 13.73
CA ALA A 21 -0.61 -0.06 14.38
C ALA A 21 -0.95 1.21 13.59
N ARG A 22 0.06 1.94 13.08
CA ARG A 22 -0.16 3.12 12.24
C ARG A 22 -0.72 2.76 10.86
N SER A 23 -0.19 1.70 10.24
CA SER A 23 -0.67 1.19 8.95
C SER A 23 -2.15 0.80 9.03
N TYR A 24 -2.54 0.08 10.09
CA TYR A 24 -3.92 -0.30 10.37
C TYR A 24 -4.82 0.93 10.51
N ALA A 25 -4.42 1.92 11.30
CA ALA A 25 -5.16 3.17 11.50
C ALA A 25 -5.35 3.99 10.23
N GLY A 26 -4.30 4.07 9.40
CA GLY A 26 -4.33 4.82 8.14
C GLY A 26 -5.05 4.12 7.00
N TRP A 27 -5.25 2.79 7.07
CA TRP A 27 -5.66 1.97 5.93
C TRP A 27 -6.98 2.43 5.30
N ARG A 28 -8.00 2.70 6.12
CA ARG A 28 -9.33 3.13 5.63
C ARG A 28 -9.26 4.42 4.82
N ARG A 29 -8.47 5.40 5.27
CA ARG A 29 -8.28 6.68 4.56
C ARG A 29 -7.43 6.50 3.31
N PHE A 30 -6.40 5.68 3.38
CA PHE A 30 -5.51 5.41 2.25
C PHE A 30 -6.27 4.77 1.08
N THR A 31 -7.04 3.72 1.33
CA THR A 31 -7.78 3.00 0.28
C THR A 31 -8.94 3.79 -0.31
N ALA A 32 -9.48 4.75 0.45
CA ALA A 32 -10.54 5.66 -0.01
C ALA A 32 -10.05 6.69 -1.05
N ALA A 33 -8.73 6.88 -1.21
CA ALA A 33 -8.19 7.77 -2.23
C ALA A 33 -8.71 7.40 -3.62
N ARG A 34 -8.91 8.40 -4.49
CA ARG A 34 -9.37 8.22 -5.88
C ARG A 34 -8.36 8.82 -6.84
N PRO A 35 -8.24 8.29 -8.07
CA PRO A 35 -7.38 8.89 -9.08
C PRO A 35 -7.76 10.35 -9.34
N SER A 36 -6.76 11.22 -9.42
CA SER A 36 -6.93 12.62 -9.81
C SER A 36 -6.98 12.78 -11.33
N ALA A 37 -7.33 13.98 -11.82
CA ALA A 37 -7.32 14.31 -13.26
C ALA A 37 -5.98 14.00 -13.94
N ALA A 38 -4.85 14.17 -13.25
CA ALA A 38 -3.54 13.82 -13.79
C ALA A 38 -3.41 12.31 -14.07
N HIS A 39 -3.89 11.44 -13.18
CA HIS A 39 -3.86 10.00 -13.40
C HIS A 39 -4.73 9.60 -14.61
N ILE A 40 -5.91 10.21 -14.74
CA ILE A 40 -6.83 9.97 -15.86
C ILE A 40 -6.23 10.44 -17.20
N ALA A 41 -5.58 11.61 -17.20
CA ALA A 41 -4.91 12.14 -18.37
C ALA A 41 -3.77 11.22 -18.83
N LEU A 42 -2.94 10.74 -17.90
CA LEU A 42 -1.87 9.79 -18.20
C LEU A 42 -2.41 8.47 -18.75
N ALA A 43 -3.48 7.93 -18.18
CA ALA A 43 -4.14 6.72 -18.71
C ALA A 43 -4.68 6.94 -20.14
N SER A 44 -5.19 8.13 -20.44
CA SER A 44 -5.66 8.48 -21.79
C SER A 44 -4.51 8.54 -22.80
N LEU A 45 -3.35 9.09 -22.40
CA LEU A 45 -2.15 9.14 -23.25
C LEU A 45 -1.56 7.75 -23.49
N GLU A 46 -1.52 6.89 -22.48
CA GLU A 46 -1.10 5.49 -22.61
C GLU A 46 -2.02 4.72 -23.56
N LYS A 47 -3.34 4.85 -23.40
CA LYS A 47 -4.34 4.24 -24.30
C LYS A 47 -4.19 4.75 -25.75
N ALA A 48 -3.81 6.01 -25.93
CA ALA A 48 -3.53 6.61 -27.22
C ALA A 48 -2.12 6.28 -27.76
N SER A 49 -1.38 5.35 -27.14
CA SER A 49 -0.02 4.95 -27.52
C SER A 49 1.00 6.11 -27.53
N ARG A 50 0.74 7.16 -26.73
CA ARG A 50 1.66 8.30 -26.53
C ARG A 50 2.59 8.10 -25.34
N ILE A 51 2.28 7.15 -24.47
CA ILE A 51 3.16 6.66 -23.40
C ILE A 51 3.39 5.17 -23.68
N ASN A 52 4.63 4.80 -24.01
CA ASN A 52 4.98 3.39 -24.27
C ASN A 52 5.29 2.62 -22.99
N PHE A 53 5.77 3.31 -21.96
CA PHE A 53 6.12 2.70 -20.68
C PHE A 53 5.92 3.70 -19.55
N MET A 54 5.32 3.23 -18.45
CA MET A 54 5.11 4.02 -17.24
C MET A 54 5.78 3.32 -16.07
N ILE A 55 6.53 4.07 -15.28
CA ILE A 55 7.10 3.61 -14.00
C ILE A 55 6.51 4.50 -12.92
N THR A 56 6.07 3.91 -11.81
CA THR A 56 5.64 4.67 -10.64
C THR A 56 6.47 4.31 -9.42
N GLN A 57 6.84 5.34 -8.66
CA GLN A 57 7.40 5.18 -7.31
C GLN A 57 6.30 5.08 -6.25
N ASN A 58 5.06 5.41 -6.62
CA ASN A 58 3.93 5.40 -5.72
C ASN A 58 3.49 3.96 -5.47
N VAL A 59 3.02 3.71 -4.24
CA VAL A 59 2.61 2.37 -3.78
C VAL A 59 1.08 2.24 -3.70
N ASP A 60 0.35 3.25 -4.16
CA ASP A 60 -1.09 3.49 -3.92
C ASP A 60 -2.04 2.93 -4.99
N ARG A 61 -1.50 2.41 -6.11
CA ARG A 61 -2.26 1.90 -7.25
C ARG A 61 -3.26 2.87 -7.87
N LEU A 62 -3.11 4.18 -7.68
CA LEU A 62 -3.99 5.17 -8.30
C LEU A 62 -3.88 5.19 -9.82
N HIS A 63 -2.69 4.92 -10.38
CA HIS A 63 -2.51 4.74 -11.82
C HIS A 63 -3.26 3.52 -12.36
N HIS A 64 -3.16 2.36 -11.69
CA HIS A 64 -3.93 1.18 -12.07
C HIS A 64 -5.43 1.44 -12.03
N ARG A 65 -5.92 2.12 -10.99
CA ARG A 65 -7.34 2.50 -10.86
C ARG A 65 -7.79 3.54 -11.90
N ALA A 66 -6.87 4.32 -12.46
CA ALA A 66 -7.15 5.22 -13.58
C ALA A 66 -7.19 4.51 -14.94
N GLY A 67 -6.75 3.26 -15.02
CA GLY A 67 -6.69 2.47 -16.26
C GLY A 67 -5.30 2.38 -16.90
N SER A 68 -4.25 2.88 -16.23
CA SER A 68 -2.86 2.70 -16.64
C SER A 68 -2.29 1.35 -16.18
N ASN A 69 -1.16 0.92 -16.75
CA ASN A 69 -0.45 -0.29 -16.31
C ASN A 69 1.04 -0.06 -16.04
N PRO A 70 1.39 0.75 -15.02
CA PRO A 70 2.79 1.06 -14.71
C PRO A 70 3.55 -0.12 -14.09
N LEU A 71 4.87 -0.10 -14.25
CA LEU A 71 5.79 -0.84 -13.40
C LEU A 71 5.85 -0.18 -12.00
N GLU A 72 5.51 -0.92 -10.95
CA GLU A 72 5.56 -0.48 -9.55
C GLU A 72 6.99 -0.61 -8.97
N LEU A 73 7.81 0.46 -9.01
CA LEU A 73 9.24 0.41 -8.62
C LEU A 73 9.44 0.03 -7.14
N HIS A 74 8.58 0.54 -6.26
CA HIS A 74 8.63 0.26 -4.82
C HIS A 74 7.63 -0.83 -4.39
N GLY A 75 7.07 -1.56 -5.35
CA GLY A 75 5.95 -2.47 -5.12
C GLY A 75 4.68 -1.74 -4.70
N THR A 76 3.87 -2.39 -3.85
CA THR A 76 2.51 -1.94 -3.54
C THR A 76 2.16 -2.17 -2.08
N VAL A 77 1.38 -1.26 -1.47
CA VAL A 77 0.89 -1.49 -0.10
C VAL A 77 -0.27 -2.49 -0.04
N TYR A 78 -0.82 -2.90 -1.18
CA TYR A 78 -1.95 -3.83 -1.26
C TYR A 78 -1.55 -5.31 -1.08
N ILE A 79 -0.26 -5.59 -0.98
CA ILE A 79 0.31 -6.93 -0.75
C ILE A 79 1.16 -6.89 0.51
N VAL A 80 1.01 -7.89 1.36
CA VAL A 80 1.83 -8.14 2.54
C VAL A 80 2.70 -9.37 2.27
N VAL A 81 3.98 -9.32 2.62
CA VAL A 81 4.91 -10.42 2.37
C VAL A 81 5.45 -10.94 3.69
N CYS A 82 5.45 -12.26 3.86
CA CYS A 82 6.16 -12.92 4.95
C CYS A 82 7.67 -12.84 4.71
N LEU A 83 8.41 -12.30 5.67
CA LEU A 83 9.86 -12.14 5.54
C LEU A 83 10.63 -13.46 5.63
N ASP A 84 10.03 -14.50 6.20
CA ASP A 84 10.70 -15.79 6.39
C ASP A 84 10.57 -16.70 5.17
N CYS A 85 9.40 -16.71 4.50
CA CYS A 85 9.11 -17.63 3.39
C CYS A 85 8.70 -16.95 2.07
N GLY A 86 8.57 -15.62 2.04
CA GLY A 86 8.19 -14.88 0.84
C GLY A 86 6.71 -15.01 0.44
N PHE A 87 5.89 -15.71 1.21
CA PHE A 87 4.47 -15.84 0.92
C PHE A 87 3.79 -14.47 0.88
N SER A 88 3.03 -14.21 -0.18
CA SER A 88 2.31 -12.96 -0.42
C SER A 88 0.85 -13.10 -0.04
N PHE A 89 0.34 -12.11 0.68
CA PHE A 89 -1.01 -12.09 1.25
C PHE A 89 -1.72 -10.78 0.94
N CYS A 90 -3.03 -10.84 0.71
CA CYS A 90 -3.82 -9.66 0.41
C CYS A 90 -3.88 -8.71 1.63
N ARG A 91 -3.52 -7.44 1.45
CA ARG A 91 -3.51 -6.45 2.55
C ARG A 91 -4.89 -6.25 3.18
N ASN A 92 -5.98 -6.38 2.41
CA ASN A 92 -7.34 -6.28 2.93
C ASN A 92 -7.69 -7.44 3.86
N LEU A 93 -7.31 -8.67 3.51
CA LEU A 93 -7.50 -9.82 4.40
C LEU A 93 -6.64 -9.68 5.66
N PHE A 94 -5.40 -9.22 5.51
CA PHE A 94 -4.52 -8.93 6.64
C PHE A 94 -5.10 -7.85 7.58
N GLN A 95 -5.81 -6.84 7.04
CA GLN A 95 -6.48 -5.82 7.85
C GLN A 95 -7.51 -6.45 8.78
N GLU A 96 -8.32 -7.39 8.27
CA GLU A 96 -9.34 -8.08 9.06
C GLU A 96 -8.71 -9.00 10.11
N GLU A 97 -7.62 -9.70 9.80
CA GLU A 97 -6.87 -10.48 10.79
C GLU A 97 -6.33 -9.59 11.91
N VAL A 98 -5.68 -8.47 11.57
CA VAL A 98 -5.18 -7.52 12.58
C VAL A 98 -6.33 -7.03 13.45
N LYS A 99 -7.51 -6.74 12.89
CA LYS A 99 -8.70 -6.35 13.65
C LYS A 99 -9.15 -7.47 14.60
N ALA A 100 -9.25 -8.70 14.11
CA ALA A 100 -9.69 -9.86 14.90
C ALA A 100 -8.77 -10.15 16.08
N PHE A 101 -7.45 -10.02 15.89
CA PHE A 101 -6.46 -10.19 16.97
C PHE A 101 -6.35 -8.97 17.91
N ASN A 102 -6.97 -7.84 17.58
CA ASN A 102 -6.90 -6.60 18.36
C ASN A 102 -8.29 -5.99 18.61
N PRO A 103 -9.22 -6.70 19.29
CA PRO A 103 -10.62 -6.29 19.42
C PRO A 103 -10.81 -4.96 20.17
N LYS A 104 -9.82 -4.55 20.98
CA LYS A 104 -9.84 -3.28 21.71
C LYS A 104 -9.49 -2.08 20.82
N VAL A 105 -8.77 -2.29 19.72
CA VAL A 105 -8.36 -1.20 18.80
C VAL A 105 -9.52 -0.77 17.91
N SER A 106 -10.46 -1.67 17.60
CA SER A 106 -11.68 -1.35 16.84
C SER A 106 -12.67 -0.44 17.57
N LEU A 107 -12.53 -0.25 18.89
CA LEU A 107 -13.42 0.62 19.68
C LEU A 107 -13.03 2.10 19.63
N LEU A 108 -11.91 2.44 18.98
CA LEU A 108 -11.31 3.78 18.99
C LEU A 108 -11.24 4.44 17.58
N MET A 109 -11.94 3.89 16.57
CA MET A 109 -11.91 4.34 15.16
C MET A 109 -13.28 4.43 14.49
#